data_AF-B8GB81-F1
#
_entry.id   AF-B8GB81-F1
#
_cell.length_a   1.000
_cell.length_b   1.000
_cell.length_c   1.000
_cell.angle_alpha   90.00
_cell.angle_beta   90.00
_cell.angle_gamma   90.00
#
_symmetry.space_group_name_H-M   'P 1'
#
loop_
_entity.id
_entity.type
_entity.pdbx_description
1 polymer ?
#
loop_
_entity_poly.entity_id
_entity_poly.type
_entity_poly.pdbx_seq_one_letter_code
_entity_poly.pdbx_strand_id
1 'polypeptide(L)'
;MAAHINREQIRAALAETDPAVSFYLDLNSGEVLRVPDTDPSAEAEALRNQVMEGYGDRYRYIPGGKTNPTDSDVQLWLEAEGLA
;
A
#
# COMPACT_ATOMS: atom_id res chain seq x y z
N MET A 1 -2.55 -15.46 12.34
CA MET A 1 -2.41 -14.22 13.13
C MET A 1 -2.20 -13.11 12.12
N ALA A 2 -3.08 -12.12 12.05
CA ALA A 2 -2.85 -10.98 11.17
C ALA A 2 -1.54 -10.30 11.60
N ALA A 3 -0.63 -10.05 10.65
CA ALA A 3 0.57 -9.29 10.94
C ALA A 3 0.18 -7.92 11.52
N HIS A 4 1.03 -7.37 12.40
CA HIS A 4 0.76 -6.06 12.99
C HIS A 4 0.85 -5.00 11.89
N ILE A 5 -0.30 -4.54 11.40
CA ILE A 5 -0.40 -3.58 10.30
C ILE A 5 0.28 -2.26 10.70
N ASN A 6 1.23 -1.82 9.89
CA ASN A 6 1.95 -0.57 10.09
C ASN A 6 1.12 0.63 9.63
N ARG A 7 0.31 1.14 10.56
CA ARG A 7 -0.57 2.30 10.36
C ARG A 7 0.17 3.57 9.94
N GLU A 8 1.39 3.77 10.43
CA GLU A 8 2.19 4.95 10.08
C GLU A 8 2.62 4.92 8.61
N GLN A 9 3.02 3.75 8.10
CA GLN A 9 3.34 3.57 6.69
C GLN A 9 2.11 3.73 5.79
N ILE A 10 0.94 3.23 6.21
CA ILE A 10 -0.32 3.47 5.48
C ILE A 10 -0.63 4.96 5.43
N ARG A 11 -0.51 5.67 6.56
CA ARG A 11 -0.73 7.13 6.61
C ARG A 11 0.22 7.87 5.66
N ALA A 12 1.50 7.49 5.62
CA ALA A 12 2.46 8.08 4.71
C ALA A 12 2.10 7.81 3.24
N ALA A 13 1.69 6.58 2.91
CA ALA A 13 1.25 6.22 1.56
C ALA A 13 -0.02 6.95 1.12
N LEU A 14 -1.00 7.13 2.02
CA LEU A 14 -2.20 7.95 1.76
C LEU A 14 -1.83 9.41 1.44
N ALA A 15 -0.74 9.93 2.02
CA ALA A 15 -0.27 11.28 1.79
C ALA A 15 0.51 11.46 0.49
N GLU A 16 1.01 10.37 -0.10
CA GLU A 16 1.86 10.44 -1.28
C GLU A 16 1.06 10.90 -2.51
N THR A 17 1.67 11.76 -3.32
CA THR A 17 1.05 12.40 -4.48
C THR A 17 1.80 12.11 -5.78
N ASP A 18 2.96 11.47 -5.70
CA ASP A 18 3.74 11.05 -6.86
C ASP A 18 2.97 9.98 -7.68
N PRO A 19 2.50 10.32 -8.90
CA PRO A 19 1.75 9.39 -9.74
C PRO A 19 2.64 8.33 -10.40
N ALA A 20 3.96 8.44 -10.28
CA ALA A 20 4.90 7.44 -10.81
C ALA A 20 5.04 6.21 -9.90
N VAL A 21 4.38 6.23 -8.73
CA VAL A 21 4.44 5.15 -7.75
C VAL A 21 3.08 4.76 -7.20
N SER A 22 2.93 3.47 -6.94
CA SER A 22 1.77 2.90 -6.27
C SER A 22 2.19 2.30 -4.93
N PHE A 23 1.26 2.32 -3.97
CA PHE A 23 1.51 1.79 -2.63
C PHE A 23 0.56 0.64 -2.34
N TYR A 24 1.09 -0.41 -1.72
CA TYR A 24 0.32 -1.60 -1.38
C TYR A 24 0.69 -2.08 0.02
N LEU A 25 -0.31 -2.36 0.86
CA LEU A 25 -0.12 -3.08 2.11
C LEU A 25 0.08 -4.57 1.81
N ASP A 26 1.19 -5.15 2.25
CA ASP A 26 1.39 -6.60 2.32
C ASP A 26 0.75 -7.13 3.61
N LEU A 27 -0.34 -7.88 3.49
CA LEU A 27 -1.06 -8.45 4.64
C LEU A 27 -0.26 -9.53 5.38
N ASN A 28 0.77 -10.10 4.74
CA ASN A 28 1.62 -11.10 5.37
C ASN A 28 2.65 -10.47 6.32
N SER A 29 3.24 -9.34 5.95
CA SER A 29 4.23 -8.62 6.78
C SER A 29 3.61 -7.50 7.61
N GLY A 30 2.47 -6.94 7.17
CA GLY A 30 1.87 -5.73 7.73
C GLY A 30 2.56 -4.45 7.25
N GLU A 31 3.48 -4.52 6.30
CA GLU A 31 4.24 -3.38 5.79
C GLU A 31 3.69 -2.84 4.46
N VAL A 32 3.96 -1.58 4.17
CA VAL A 32 3.61 -0.95 2.90
C VAL A 32 4.77 -1.01 1.92
N LEU A 33 4.51 -1.58 0.76
CA LEU A 33 5.42 -1.61 -0.38
C LEU A 33 5.18 -0.38 -1.26
N ARG A 34 6.28 0.28 -1.64
CA ARG A 34 6.31 1.31 -2.67
C ARG A 34 6.73 0.68 -3.99
N VAL A 35 5.84 0.71 -4.97
CA VAL A 35 6.04 0.10 -6.28
C VAL A 35 6.27 1.21 -7.30
N PRO A 36 7.46 1.31 -7.91
CA PRO A 36 7.70 2.25 -8.99
C PRO A 36 7.03 1.74 -10.27
N ASP A 37 6.05 2.48 -10.78
CA ASP A 37 5.27 2.06 -11.95
C ASP A 37 5.97 2.40 -13.27
N THR A 38 6.76 3.47 -13.28
CA THR A 38 7.45 3.96 -14.49
C THR A 38 8.91 3.54 -14.58
N ASP A 39 9.44 2.85 -13.57
CA ASP A 39 10.84 2.43 -13.54
C ASP A 39 11.03 1.18 -14.45
N PRO A 40 11.90 1.25 -15.48
CA PRO A 40 12.13 0.14 -16.40
C PRO A 40 13.14 -0.91 -15.89
N SER A 41 13.66 -0.76 -14.67
CA SER A 41 14.55 -1.75 -14.06
C SER A 41 13.86 -3.10 -13.87
N ALA A 42 14.64 -4.18 -13.97
CA ALA A 42 14.14 -5.54 -13.80
C ALA A 42 13.60 -5.77 -12.38
N GLU A 43 14.19 -5.08 -11.39
CA GLU A 43 13.77 -5.12 -9.99
C GLU A 43 12.38 -4.50 -9.80
N ALA A 44 12.12 -3.35 -10.43
CA ALA A 44 10.80 -2.71 -10.37
C ALA A 44 9.74 -3.53 -11.12
N GLU A 45 10.10 -4.15 -12.25
CA GLU A 45 9.21 -5.06 -12.97
C GLU A 45 8.86 -6.30 -12.15
N ALA A 46 9.85 -6.93 -11.52
CA ALA A 46 9.63 -8.07 -10.63
C ALA A 46 8.71 -7.70 -9.46
N LEU A 47 8.89 -6.52 -8.88
CA LEU A 47 8.03 -6.03 -7.80
C LEU A 47 6.59 -5.80 -8.27
N ARG A 48 6.39 -5.17 -9.44
CA ARG A 48 5.06 -5.01 -10.04
C ARG A 48 4.39 -6.35 -10.29
N ASN A 49 5.10 -7.31 -10.88
CA ASN A 49 4.58 -8.65 -11.15
C ASN A 49 4.20 -9.36 -9.84
N GLN A 50 5.06 -9.32 -8.83
CA GLN A 50 4.79 -9.90 -7.51
C GLN A 50 3.53 -9.30 -6.88
N VAL A 51 3.35 -7.98 -6.95
CA VAL A 51 2.18 -7.31 -6.39
C VAL A 51 0.92 -7.67 -7.16
N MET A 52 0.98 -7.71 -8.50
CA MET A 52 -0.15 -8.07 -9.36
C MET A 52 -0.58 -9.53 -9.16
N GLU A 53 0.36 -10.46 -8.99
CA GLU A 53 0.06 -11.87 -8.70
C GLU A 53 -0.63 -12.07 -7.35
N GLY A 54 -0.27 -11.28 -6.34
CA GLY A 54 -0.85 -11.33 -5.00
C GLY A 54 -1.97 -10.31 -4.76
N TYR A 55 -2.39 -9.56 -5.79
CA TYR A 55 -3.31 -8.45 -5.64
C TYR A 55 -4.69 -8.93 -5.18
N GLY A 56 -5.23 -8.29 -4.15
CA GLY A 56 -6.55 -8.63 -3.63
C GLY A 56 -6.59 -9.84 -2.68
N ASP A 57 -5.51 -10.60 -2.56
CA ASP A 57 -5.36 -11.64 -1.52
C ASP A 57 -4.31 -11.21 -0.50
N ARG A 58 -3.06 -11.06 -0.96
CA ARG A 58 -1.92 -10.65 -0.12
C ARG A 58 -1.71 -9.14 -0.10
N TYR A 59 -1.88 -8.47 -1.23
CA TYR A 59 -1.61 -7.04 -1.36
C TYR A 59 -2.92 -6.23 -1.46
N ARG A 60 -3.02 -5.16 -0.66
CA ARG A 60 -4.14 -4.20 -0.71
C ARG A 60 -3.64 -2.85 -1.19
N TYR A 61 -4.28 -2.30 -2.21
CA TYR A 61 -3.92 -0.98 -2.74
C TYR A 61 -4.24 0.14 -1.75
N ILE A 62 -3.33 1.09 -1.60
CA ILE A 62 -3.52 2.29 -0.79
C ILE A 62 -3.67 3.49 -1.73
N PRO A 63 -4.84 4.13 -1.79
CA PRO A 63 -5.06 5.28 -2.65
C PRO A 63 -4.33 6.51 -2.07
N GLY A 64 -3.28 6.95 -2.76
CA GLY A 64 -2.58 8.20 -2.45
C GLY A 64 -3.41 9.46 -2.76
N GLY A 65 -2.80 10.62 -2.53
CA GLY A 65 -3.33 11.94 -2.89
C GLY A 65 -4.15 12.62 -1.79
N LYS A 66 -4.18 12.04 -0.58
CA LYS A 66 -4.90 12.63 0.55
C LYS A 66 -4.06 13.72 1.21
N THR A 67 -4.62 14.93 1.33
CA THR A 67 -3.92 16.02 2.02
C THR A 67 -3.99 15.81 3.54
N ASN A 68 -2.82 15.74 4.19
CA ASN A 68 -2.67 15.60 5.66
C ASN A 68 -3.52 14.46 6.27
N PRO A 69 -3.33 13.20 5.84
CA PRO A 69 -4.10 12.08 6.36
C PRO A 69 -3.85 11.89 7.86
N THR A 70 -4.91 11.54 8.57
CA THR A 70 -4.94 11.32 10.01
C THR A 70 -5.13 9.83 10.33
N ASP A 71 -5.05 9.47 11.62
CA ASP A 71 -5.31 8.10 12.06
C ASP A 71 -6.74 7.62 11.76
N SER A 72 -7.71 8.56 11.71
CA SER A 72 -9.07 8.27 11.28
C SER A 72 -9.13 7.89 9.81
N ASP A 73 -8.30 8.48 8.96
CA ASP A 73 -8.25 8.14 7.54
C ASP A 73 -7.65 6.74 7.32
N VAL A 74 -6.64 6.38 8.11
CA VAL A 74 -6.09 5.02 8.13
C VAL A 74 -7.15 4.03 8.61
N GLN A 75 -7.90 4.38 9.68
CA GLN A 75 -8.96 3.52 10.20
C GLN A 75 -10.06 3.28 9.16
N LEU A 76 -10.55 4.34 8.52
CA LEU A 76 -11.56 4.25 7.47
C LEU A 76 -11.11 3.38 6.30
N TRP A 77 -9.84 3.47 5.90
CA TRP A 77 -9.29 2.62 4.86
C TRP A 77 -9.22 1.15 5.31
N LEU A 78 -8.75 0.88 6.54
CA LEU A 78 -8.72 -0.50 7.08
C LEU A 78 -10.12 -1.11 7.15
N GLU A 79 -11.12 -0.34 7.56
CA GLU A 79 -12.52 -0.78 7.61
C GLU A 79 -13.06 -1.08 6.21
N ALA A 80 -12.78 -0.22 5.23
CA ALA A 80 -13.18 -0.42 3.84
C ALA A 80 -12.56 -1.68 3.21
N GLU A 81 -11.32 -2.02 3.61
CA GLU A 81 -10.62 -3.23 3.16
C GLU A 81 -10.97 -4.48 4.01
N GLY A 82 -11.82 -4.35 5.04
CA GLY A 82 -12.20 -5.45 5.93
C GLY A 82 -11.08 -5.95 6.85
N LEU A 83 -10.16 -5.05 7.22
CA LEU A 83 -8.94 -5.32 8.01
C LEU A 83 -9.01 -4.75 9.44
N ALA A 84 -10.11 -4.09 9.80
CA ALA A 84 -10.33 -3.47 11.11
C ALA A 84 -10.92 -4.42 12.15
#